data_AF-A0A1F8CQ59-F1
#
_entry.id   AF-A0A1F8CQ59-F1
#
_cell.length_a   1.000
_cell.length_b   1.000
_cell.length_c   1.000
_cell.angle_alpha   90.00
_cell.angle_beta   90.00
_cell.angle_gamma   90.00
#
_symmetry.space_group_name_H-M   'P 1'
#
loop_
_entity.id
_entity.type
_entity.pdbx_description
1 polymer ?
#
loop_
_entity_poly.entity_id
_entity_poly.type
_entity_poly.pdbx_seq_one_letter_code
_entity_poly.pdbx_strand_id
1 'polypeptide(L)'
;MSEENALQKIVEASGLEKTKSAFILEKFQDYFKIADDWEKKAQVLVVTSPTQIAEMKMAREGRLFLKQKRVDIEKARKELKEQSLREGKAIDGIANVLKALIEPIEEHLERQERFVEIREEEAKEKRRVARVEEIQFLGLDPLLYDLKNMPEESYSQLINGTRLAIQQKKEAEEKAEAERIAKEKADREERERMQVENERLRKESEEKEQLLKKEREETVKREAEQRAIVEAREKKLRAEQDTKLKKEREERERLENELKAKADAEAKEKRRIEMEERIAERAPDKKKLEVFALSIEGIVLPEMKSKEAKKIVEDAKSLLSKTAVYVRGQMKNL
;
A
#
# COMPACT_ATOMS: atom_id res chain seq x y z
N MET A 1 -114.59 16.41 -10.36
CA MET A 1 -113.67 17.42 -9.80
C MET A 1 -113.33 18.34 -10.95
N SER A 2 -113.94 19.53 -11.03
CA SER A 2 -113.64 20.46 -12.13
C SER A 2 -112.16 20.83 -12.06
N GLU A 3 -111.43 20.72 -13.16
CA GLU A 3 -109.99 21.03 -13.17
C GLU A 3 -109.70 22.54 -13.07
N GLU A 4 -110.74 23.38 -13.03
CA GLU A 4 -110.69 24.77 -12.55
C GLU A 4 -110.11 24.84 -11.12
N ASN A 5 -110.34 23.80 -10.32
CA ASN A 5 -109.78 23.62 -8.99
C ASN A 5 -108.27 23.27 -9.02
N ALA A 6 -107.75 22.77 -10.15
CA ALA A 6 -106.33 22.41 -10.29
C ALA A 6 -105.44 23.66 -10.46
N LEU A 7 -105.86 24.64 -11.26
CA LEU A 7 -105.15 25.92 -11.40
C LEU A 7 -105.10 26.67 -10.06
N GLN A 8 -106.22 26.68 -9.34
CA GLN A 8 -106.31 27.31 -8.02
C GLN A 8 -105.37 26.67 -6.99
N LYS A 9 -105.30 25.32 -6.95
CA LYS A 9 -104.36 24.60 -6.09
C LYS A 9 -102.88 24.89 -6.40
N ILE A 10 -102.53 25.03 -7.69
CA ILE A 10 -101.15 25.34 -8.10
C ILE A 10 -100.73 26.72 -7.58
N VAL A 11 -101.64 27.69 -7.67
CA VAL A 11 -101.37 29.07 -7.21
C VAL A 11 -101.36 29.15 -5.68
N GLU A 12 -102.27 28.47 -4.99
CA GLU A 12 -102.28 28.40 -3.52
C GLU A 12 -101.02 27.72 -2.95
N ALA A 13 -100.50 26.69 -3.63
CA ALA A 13 -99.26 26.01 -3.25
C ALA A 13 -97.98 26.82 -3.52
N SER A 14 -98.06 27.90 -4.32
CA SER A 14 -96.88 28.68 -4.75
C SER A 14 -96.37 29.68 -3.71
N GLY A 15 -97.14 29.95 -2.65
CA GLY A 15 -96.77 30.93 -1.60
C GLY A 15 -96.71 32.39 -2.10
N LEU A 16 -97.21 32.67 -3.30
CA LEU A 16 -97.25 34.02 -3.86
C LEU A 16 -98.26 34.92 -3.15
N GLU A 17 -97.99 36.22 -3.18
CA GLU A 17 -98.89 37.26 -2.66
C GLU A 17 -100.29 37.13 -3.27
N LYS A 18 -101.35 37.26 -2.44
CA LYS A 18 -102.74 37.03 -2.86
C LYS A 18 -103.15 37.83 -4.09
N THR A 19 -102.65 39.05 -4.23
CA THR A 19 -102.88 39.96 -5.37
C THR A 19 -102.25 39.43 -6.67
N LYS A 20 -100.98 39.00 -6.62
CA LYS A 20 -100.27 38.38 -7.76
C LYS A 20 -100.89 37.04 -8.14
N SER A 21 -101.27 36.25 -7.15
CA SER A 21 -101.97 34.98 -7.31
C SER A 21 -103.31 35.14 -8.06
N ALA A 22 -104.14 36.11 -7.65
CA ALA A 22 -105.40 36.41 -8.32
C ALA A 22 -105.20 36.88 -9.78
N PHE A 23 -104.20 37.74 -10.02
CA PHE A 23 -103.88 38.23 -11.36
C PHE A 23 -103.42 37.11 -12.31
N ILE A 24 -102.62 36.16 -11.84
CA ILE A 24 -102.19 35.00 -12.62
C ILE A 24 -103.38 34.09 -12.96
N LEU A 25 -104.28 33.84 -12.00
CA LEU A 25 -105.48 33.04 -12.22
C LEU A 25 -106.38 33.66 -13.29
N GLU A 26 -106.66 34.96 -13.19
CA GLU A 26 -107.50 35.68 -14.15
C GLU A 26 -106.96 35.55 -15.59
N LYS A 27 -105.64 35.67 -15.79
CA LYS A 27 -105.02 35.59 -17.13
C LYS A 27 -105.07 34.20 -17.75
N PHE A 28 -105.14 33.13 -16.96
CA PHE A 28 -105.11 31.75 -17.45
C PHE A 28 -106.47 31.04 -17.43
N GLN A 29 -107.44 31.52 -16.66
CA GLN A 29 -108.74 30.87 -16.50
C GLN A 29 -109.52 30.77 -17.82
N ASP A 30 -109.42 31.77 -18.70
CA ASP A 30 -110.11 31.75 -19.99
C ASP A 30 -109.57 30.65 -20.93
N TYR A 31 -108.25 30.40 -20.90
CA TYR A 31 -107.66 29.33 -21.69
C TYR A 31 -108.10 27.94 -21.22
N PHE A 32 -108.36 27.80 -19.92
CA PHE A 32 -108.88 26.56 -19.35
C PHE A 32 -110.27 26.23 -19.89
N LYS A 33 -111.20 27.20 -19.87
CA LYS A 33 -112.55 27.04 -20.42
C LYS A 33 -112.52 26.70 -21.91
N ILE A 34 -111.65 27.37 -22.67
CA ILE A 34 -111.46 27.09 -24.10
C ILE A 34 -110.97 25.65 -24.33
N ALA A 35 -110.07 25.15 -23.49
CA ALA A 35 -109.55 23.79 -23.62
C ALA A 35 -110.63 22.74 -23.32
N ASP A 36 -111.40 22.89 -22.24
CA ASP A 36 -112.49 21.98 -21.87
C ASP A 36 -113.60 21.93 -22.96
N ASP A 37 -113.98 23.08 -23.50
CA ASP A 37 -114.96 23.17 -24.59
C ASP A 37 -114.48 22.47 -25.86
N TRP A 38 -113.20 22.62 -26.21
CA TRP A 38 -112.62 22.00 -27.40
C TRP A 38 -112.31 20.52 -27.20
N GLU A 39 -112.04 20.07 -25.97
CA GLU A 39 -111.91 18.64 -25.66
C GLU A 39 -113.21 17.90 -25.97
N LYS A 40 -114.34 18.42 -25.45
CA LYS A 40 -115.68 17.86 -25.73
C LYS A 40 -115.98 17.83 -27.22
N LYS A 41 -115.70 18.94 -27.93
CA LYS A 41 -115.89 19.03 -29.39
C LYS A 41 -114.99 18.06 -30.16
N ALA A 42 -113.74 17.89 -29.74
CA ALA A 42 -112.78 17.01 -30.38
C ALA A 42 -113.13 15.53 -30.19
N GLN A 43 -113.61 15.13 -29.02
CA GLN A 43 -114.04 13.74 -28.75
C GLN A 43 -115.24 13.32 -29.60
N VAL A 44 -116.15 14.26 -29.91
CA VAL A 44 -117.32 14.01 -30.77
C VAL A 44 -116.94 13.98 -32.26
N LEU A 45 -115.88 14.69 -32.66
CA LEU A 45 -115.48 14.84 -34.06
C LEU A 45 -114.62 13.65 -34.52
N VAL A 46 -115.27 12.59 -34.97
CA VAL A 46 -114.61 11.37 -35.49
C VAL A 46 -114.81 11.25 -37.01
N VAL A 47 -113.72 11.31 -37.77
CA VAL A 47 -113.71 11.11 -39.23
C VAL A 47 -113.49 9.63 -39.53
N THR A 48 -114.45 8.98 -40.19
CA THR A 48 -114.43 7.53 -40.50
C THR A 48 -114.39 7.24 -42.01
N SER A 49 -114.72 8.22 -42.86
CA SER A 49 -114.72 8.09 -44.33
C SER A 49 -114.04 9.27 -45.03
N PRO A 50 -113.32 9.04 -46.16
CA PRO A 50 -112.73 10.10 -46.97
C PRO A 50 -113.72 11.11 -47.58
N THR A 51 -115.02 10.80 -47.58
CA THR A 51 -116.07 11.69 -48.10
C THR A 51 -116.49 12.79 -47.11
N GLN A 52 -116.07 12.70 -45.83
CA GLN A 52 -116.41 13.63 -44.74
C GLN A 52 -115.56 14.91 -44.76
N ILE A 53 -115.67 15.68 -45.85
CA ILE A 53 -114.83 16.86 -46.12
C ILE A 53 -115.09 18.00 -45.12
N ALA A 54 -116.32 18.16 -44.63
CA ALA A 54 -116.67 19.23 -43.69
C ALA A 54 -116.06 19.00 -42.30
N GLU A 55 -116.13 17.76 -41.82
CA GLU A 55 -115.57 17.30 -40.55
C GLU A 55 -114.04 17.43 -40.56
N MET A 56 -113.39 17.05 -41.67
CA MET A 56 -111.94 17.25 -41.84
C MET A 56 -111.52 18.74 -41.82
N LYS A 57 -112.35 19.64 -42.39
CA LYS A 57 -112.09 21.09 -42.32
C LYS A 57 -112.26 21.62 -40.89
N MET A 58 -113.33 21.24 -40.19
CA MET A 58 -113.55 21.61 -38.78
C MET A 58 -112.43 21.09 -37.87
N ALA A 59 -111.93 19.87 -38.08
CA ALA A 59 -110.78 19.33 -37.36
C ALA A 59 -109.51 20.20 -37.57
N ARG A 60 -109.26 20.61 -38.82
CA ARG A 60 -108.10 21.45 -39.16
C ARG A 60 -108.20 22.83 -38.52
N GLU A 61 -109.37 23.46 -38.59
CA GLU A 61 -109.62 24.78 -38.00
C GLU A 61 -109.50 24.73 -36.47
N GLY A 62 -110.09 23.74 -35.82
CA GLY A 62 -109.95 23.51 -34.39
C GLY A 62 -108.50 23.29 -33.97
N ARG A 63 -107.74 22.46 -34.70
CA ARG A 63 -106.31 22.24 -34.45
C ARG A 63 -105.50 23.52 -34.60
N LEU A 64 -105.77 24.33 -35.62
CA LEU A 64 -105.07 25.61 -35.82
C LEU A 64 -105.42 26.63 -34.74
N PHE A 65 -106.68 26.69 -34.33
CA PHE A 65 -107.14 27.53 -33.23
C PHE A 65 -106.48 27.16 -31.90
N LEU A 66 -106.48 25.87 -31.53
CA LEU A 66 -105.78 25.39 -30.33
C LEU A 66 -104.27 25.62 -30.41
N LYS A 67 -103.67 25.47 -31.59
CA LYS A 67 -102.25 25.81 -31.81
C LYS A 67 -102.00 27.30 -31.54
N GLN A 68 -102.87 28.19 -31.99
CA GLN A 68 -102.77 29.62 -31.73
C GLN A 68 -102.88 29.91 -30.23
N LYS A 69 -103.88 29.35 -29.55
CA LYS A 69 -104.05 29.52 -28.10
C LYS A 69 -102.87 28.99 -27.30
N ARG A 70 -102.27 27.87 -27.71
CA ARG A 70 -101.02 27.36 -27.11
C ARG A 70 -99.86 28.36 -27.22
N VAL A 71 -99.75 29.06 -28.35
CA VAL A 71 -98.72 30.11 -28.54
C VAL A 71 -99.02 31.32 -27.64
N ASP A 72 -100.29 31.71 -27.53
CA ASP A 72 -100.70 32.84 -26.70
C ASP A 72 -100.45 32.58 -25.20
N ILE A 73 -100.67 31.35 -24.73
CA ILE A 73 -100.32 30.92 -23.36
C ILE A 73 -98.81 31.11 -23.09
N GLU A 74 -97.95 30.72 -24.03
CA GLU A 74 -96.49 30.88 -23.86
C GLU A 74 -96.06 32.35 -23.88
N LYS A 75 -96.75 33.21 -24.64
CA LYS A 75 -96.52 34.67 -24.59
C LYS A 75 -96.91 35.24 -23.24
N ALA A 76 -98.12 34.93 -22.76
CA ALA A 76 -98.60 35.39 -21.45
C ALA A 76 -97.67 34.92 -20.31
N ARG A 77 -97.19 33.67 -20.38
CA ARG A 77 -96.19 33.16 -19.43
C ARG A 77 -94.91 34.00 -19.43
N LYS A 78 -94.38 34.35 -20.60
CA LYS A 78 -93.15 35.15 -20.72
C LYS A 78 -93.34 36.56 -20.19
N GLU A 79 -94.45 37.21 -20.55
CA GLU A 79 -94.80 38.56 -20.09
C GLU A 79 -94.92 38.61 -18.56
N LEU A 80 -95.67 37.68 -17.96
CA LEU A 80 -95.83 37.60 -16.51
C LEU A 80 -94.50 37.33 -15.77
N LYS A 81 -93.61 36.54 -16.37
CA LYS A 81 -92.30 36.20 -15.78
C LYS A 81 -91.26 37.32 -15.92
N GLU A 82 -91.42 38.23 -16.88
CA GLU A 82 -90.42 39.24 -17.21
C GLU A 82 -90.13 40.20 -16.06
N GLN A 83 -91.18 40.63 -15.34
CA GLN A 83 -91.03 41.55 -14.20
C GLN A 83 -90.22 40.89 -13.07
N SER A 84 -90.53 39.65 -12.70
CA SER A 84 -89.79 38.91 -11.67
C SER A 84 -88.35 38.60 -12.10
N LEU A 85 -88.11 38.36 -13.39
CA LEU A 85 -86.75 38.19 -13.91
C LEU A 85 -85.94 39.49 -13.82
N ARG A 86 -86.55 40.64 -14.12
CA ARG A 86 -85.89 41.95 -13.96
C ARG A 86 -85.61 42.27 -12.50
N GLU A 87 -86.57 42.00 -11.62
CA GLU A 87 -86.43 42.16 -10.17
C GLU A 87 -85.29 41.30 -9.62
N GLY A 88 -85.26 40.00 -9.95
CA GLY A 88 -84.18 39.10 -9.55
C GLY A 88 -82.81 39.58 -10.03
N LYS A 89 -82.69 39.96 -11.32
CA LYS A 89 -81.44 40.53 -11.86
C LYS A 89 -81.00 41.82 -11.15
N ALA A 90 -81.94 42.67 -10.74
CA ALA A 90 -81.62 43.89 -10.02
C ALA A 90 -81.10 43.59 -8.61
N ILE A 91 -81.73 42.64 -7.89
CA ILE A 91 -81.27 42.19 -6.57
C ILE A 91 -79.87 41.58 -6.66
N ASP A 92 -79.65 40.69 -7.63
CA ASP A 92 -78.34 40.07 -7.86
C ASP A 92 -77.27 41.12 -8.19
N GLY A 93 -77.62 42.09 -9.03
CA GLY A 93 -76.74 43.22 -9.37
C GLY A 93 -76.33 44.03 -8.14
N ILE A 94 -77.30 44.40 -7.30
CA ILE A 94 -77.04 45.12 -6.04
C ILE A 94 -76.15 44.29 -5.11
N ALA A 95 -76.46 43.00 -4.94
CA ALA A 95 -75.67 42.11 -4.10
C ALA A 95 -74.22 42.01 -4.57
N ASN A 96 -73.98 41.89 -5.89
CA ASN A 96 -72.64 41.82 -6.44
C ASN A 96 -71.86 43.13 -6.26
N VAL A 97 -72.51 44.29 -6.43
CA VAL A 97 -71.89 45.59 -6.17
C VAL A 97 -71.51 45.74 -4.69
N LEU A 98 -72.42 45.37 -3.79
CA LEU A 98 -72.14 45.43 -2.35
C LEU A 98 -71.01 44.48 -1.95
N LYS A 99 -70.98 43.25 -2.47
CA LYS A 99 -69.87 42.31 -2.24
C LYS A 99 -68.54 42.86 -2.72
N ALA A 100 -68.49 43.39 -3.94
CA ALA A 100 -67.27 43.96 -4.50
C ALA A 100 -66.74 45.18 -3.71
N LEU A 101 -67.62 45.88 -2.99
CA LEU A 101 -67.23 46.97 -2.07
C LEU A 101 -66.76 46.45 -0.71
N ILE A 102 -67.39 45.41 -0.18
CA ILE A 102 -67.12 44.87 1.16
C ILE A 102 -65.87 44.00 1.17
N GLU A 103 -65.67 43.12 0.19
CA GLU A 103 -64.55 42.16 0.14
C GLU A 103 -63.17 42.84 0.29
N PRO A 104 -62.84 43.94 -0.43
CA PRO A 104 -61.54 44.60 -0.25
C PRO A 104 -61.37 45.25 1.12
N ILE A 105 -62.47 45.71 1.73
CA ILE A 105 -62.45 46.30 3.07
C ILE A 105 -62.19 45.20 4.10
N GLU A 106 -62.88 44.07 3.99
CA GLU A 106 -62.67 42.90 4.84
C GLU A 106 -61.23 42.39 4.73
N GLU A 107 -60.69 42.25 3.51
CA GLU A 107 -59.30 41.86 3.31
C GLU A 107 -58.31 42.87 3.92
N HIS A 108 -58.59 44.18 3.80
CA HIS A 108 -57.76 45.20 4.44
C HIS A 108 -57.79 45.07 5.97
N LEU A 109 -58.97 44.89 6.57
CA LEU A 109 -59.13 44.73 8.01
C LEU A 109 -58.49 43.44 8.52
N GLU A 110 -58.62 42.34 7.78
CA GLU A 110 -57.94 41.07 8.09
C GLU A 110 -56.41 41.22 8.08
N ARG A 111 -55.86 41.96 7.12
CA ARG A 111 -54.42 42.29 7.10
C ARG A 111 -54.00 43.13 8.31
N GLN A 112 -54.87 44.02 8.80
CA GLN A 112 -54.60 44.78 10.02
C GLN A 112 -54.69 43.91 11.28
N GLU A 113 -55.68 43.01 11.36
CA GLU A 113 -55.81 42.05 12.46
C GLU A 113 -54.58 41.15 12.55
N ARG A 114 -54.14 40.61 11.42
CA ARG A 114 -52.96 39.75 11.31
C ARG A 114 -51.64 40.52 11.28
N PHE A 115 -51.64 41.85 11.48
CA PHE A 115 -50.43 42.66 11.33
C PHE A 115 -49.29 42.21 12.25
N VAL A 116 -49.60 41.86 13.50
CA VAL A 116 -48.60 41.37 14.46
C VAL A 116 -48.03 40.04 14.00
N GLU A 117 -48.88 39.09 13.58
CA GLU A 117 -48.45 37.79 13.07
C GLU A 117 -47.58 37.93 11.81
N ILE A 118 -47.98 38.79 10.87
CA ILE A 118 -47.21 39.11 9.66
C ILE A 118 -45.85 39.70 10.04
N ARG A 119 -45.81 40.64 10.99
CA ARG A 119 -44.57 41.27 11.45
C ARG A 119 -43.65 40.29 12.17
N GLU A 120 -44.20 39.41 13.00
CA GLU A 120 -43.44 38.36 13.67
C GLU A 120 -42.88 37.36 12.67
N GLU A 121 -43.67 36.97 11.66
CA GLU A 121 -43.24 36.06 10.60
C GLU A 121 -42.17 36.70 9.71
N GLU A 122 -42.32 37.97 9.32
CA GLU A 122 -41.29 38.76 8.64
C GLU A 122 -40.01 38.86 9.47
N ALA A 123 -40.12 39.07 10.79
CA ALA A 123 -38.97 39.15 11.69
C ALA A 123 -38.28 37.78 11.84
N LYS A 124 -39.04 36.68 11.94
CA LYS A 124 -38.50 35.30 11.94
C LYS A 124 -37.80 35.00 10.62
N GLU A 125 -38.37 35.39 9.50
CA GLU A 125 -37.78 35.16 8.18
C GLU A 125 -36.50 35.99 7.97
N LYS A 126 -36.49 37.27 8.34
CA LYS A 126 -35.28 38.10 8.32
C LYS A 126 -34.17 37.53 9.19
N ARG A 127 -34.50 37.06 10.41
CA ARG A 127 -33.54 36.37 11.27
C ARG A 127 -33.04 35.08 10.62
N ARG A 128 -33.93 34.27 10.04
CA ARG A 128 -33.56 33.03 9.35
C ARG A 128 -32.56 33.32 8.22
N VAL A 129 -32.81 34.32 7.38
CA VAL A 129 -31.90 34.71 6.29
C VAL A 129 -30.53 35.10 6.83
N ALA A 130 -30.48 36.00 7.82
CA ALA A 130 -29.21 36.41 8.44
C ALA A 130 -28.43 35.24 9.04
N ARG A 131 -29.14 34.32 9.72
CA ARG A 131 -28.55 33.11 10.32
C ARG A 131 -28.03 32.12 9.27
N VAL A 132 -28.74 31.97 8.14
CA VAL A 132 -28.30 31.12 7.02
C VAL A 132 -26.99 31.63 6.45
N GLU A 133 -26.88 32.94 6.20
CA GLU A 133 -25.66 33.55 5.67
C GLU A 133 -24.45 33.33 6.62
N GLU A 134 -24.66 33.52 7.93
CA GLU A 134 -23.60 33.34 8.93
C GLU A 134 -23.16 31.87 9.05
N ILE A 135 -24.09 30.92 9.02
CA ILE A 135 -23.80 29.48 9.09
C ILE A 135 -23.09 28.99 7.83
N GLN A 136 -23.49 29.47 6.65
CA GLN A 136 -22.80 29.17 5.40
C GLN A 136 -21.37 29.69 5.41
N PHE A 137 -21.15 30.90 5.94
CA PHE A 137 -19.80 31.45 6.10
C PHE A 137 -18.89 30.61 7.00
N LEU A 138 -19.47 29.98 8.03
CA LEU A 138 -18.75 29.05 8.91
C LEU A 138 -18.56 27.64 8.32
N GLY A 139 -19.04 27.39 7.09
CA GLY A 139 -18.88 26.11 6.39
C GLY A 139 -19.83 25.00 6.87
N LEU A 140 -20.89 25.35 7.59
CA LEU A 140 -21.94 24.44 8.03
C LEU A 140 -23.09 24.41 7.02
N ASP A 141 -23.82 23.29 6.95
CA ASP A 141 -25.03 23.18 6.13
C ASP A 141 -26.25 23.76 6.88
N PRO A 142 -26.90 24.83 6.38
CA PRO A 142 -28.08 25.43 7.02
C PRO A 142 -29.29 24.49 7.11
N LEU A 143 -29.38 23.45 6.27
CA LEU A 143 -30.52 22.51 6.27
C LEU A 143 -30.55 21.62 7.52
N LEU A 144 -29.44 21.52 8.25
CA LEU A 144 -29.35 20.69 9.46
C LEU A 144 -30.01 21.31 10.69
N TYR A 145 -30.42 22.59 10.62
CA TYR A 145 -30.89 23.36 11.77
C TYR A 145 -32.21 24.10 11.46
N ASP A 146 -33.15 24.12 12.40
CA ASP A 146 -34.34 24.98 12.30
C ASP A 146 -34.00 26.43 12.68
N LEU A 147 -33.32 27.15 11.78
CA LEU A 147 -32.85 28.51 12.02
C LEU A 147 -33.99 29.53 12.17
N LYS A 148 -35.21 29.17 11.75
CA LYS A 148 -36.37 30.05 11.81
C LYS A 148 -36.97 30.10 13.20
N ASN A 149 -37.12 28.93 13.85
CA ASN A 149 -37.73 28.83 15.17
C ASN A 149 -36.72 28.58 16.31
N MET A 150 -35.43 28.39 15.99
CA MET A 150 -34.39 28.21 17.00
C MET A 150 -34.29 29.42 17.96
N PRO A 151 -34.31 29.20 19.29
CA PRO A 151 -34.06 30.23 20.29
C PRO A 151 -32.71 30.92 20.09
N GLU A 152 -32.65 32.21 20.41
CA GLU A 152 -31.42 33.01 20.25
C GLU A 152 -30.23 32.46 21.07
N GLU A 153 -30.51 31.91 22.24
CA GLU A 153 -29.51 31.28 23.11
C GLU A 153 -28.89 30.05 22.45
N SER A 154 -29.72 29.17 21.87
CA SER A 154 -29.27 27.98 21.15
C SER A 154 -28.48 28.35 19.90
N TYR A 155 -28.91 29.38 19.17
CA TYR A 155 -28.19 29.90 18.01
C TYR A 155 -26.82 30.47 18.42
N SER A 156 -26.77 31.27 19.48
CA SER A 156 -25.53 31.84 20.02
C SER A 156 -24.54 30.75 20.45
N GLN A 157 -25.03 29.70 21.12
CA GLN A 157 -24.20 28.54 21.49
C GLN A 157 -23.63 27.81 20.27
N LEU A 158 -24.46 27.59 19.24
CA LEU A 158 -24.02 26.95 17.99
C LEU A 158 -22.89 27.74 17.32
N ILE A 159 -23.10 29.05 17.13
CA ILE A 159 -22.11 29.92 16.48
C ILE A 159 -20.83 30.03 17.30
N ASN A 160 -20.94 30.24 18.61
CA ASN A 160 -19.77 30.35 19.48
C ASN A 160 -18.99 29.03 19.57
N GLY A 161 -19.69 27.89 19.67
CA GLY A 161 -19.06 26.58 19.65
C GLY A 161 -18.34 26.29 18.34
N THR A 162 -18.95 26.65 17.20
CA THR A 162 -18.36 26.47 15.87
C THR A 162 -17.14 27.38 15.67
N ARG A 163 -17.25 28.66 16.04
CA ARG A 163 -16.11 29.60 15.99
C ARG A 163 -14.95 29.12 16.86
N LEU A 164 -15.24 28.64 18.07
CA LEU A 164 -14.22 28.09 18.94
C LEU A 164 -13.56 26.85 18.33
N ALA A 165 -14.32 25.94 17.72
CA ALA A 165 -13.77 24.77 17.06
C ALA A 165 -12.87 25.13 15.87
N ILE A 166 -13.30 26.09 15.03
CA ILE A 166 -12.48 26.61 13.93
C ILE A 166 -11.20 27.27 14.46
N GLN A 167 -11.31 28.09 15.51
CA GLN A 167 -10.18 28.75 16.13
C GLN A 167 -9.19 27.73 16.73
N GLN A 168 -9.68 26.74 17.47
CA GLN A 168 -8.85 25.67 18.03
C GLN A 168 -8.16 24.86 16.94
N LYS A 169 -8.86 24.56 15.84
CA LYS A 169 -8.26 23.88 14.69
C LYS A 169 -7.15 24.72 14.06
N LYS A 170 -7.39 26.01 13.84
CA LYS A 170 -6.40 26.93 13.29
C LYS A 170 -5.19 27.07 14.20
N GLU A 171 -5.38 27.24 15.51
CA GLU A 171 -4.29 27.30 16.48
C GLU A 171 -3.50 25.99 16.56
N ALA A 172 -4.17 24.85 16.46
CA ALA A 172 -3.50 23.55 16.42
C ALA A 172 -2.66 23.39 15.14
N GLU A 173 -3.18 23.82 13.99
CA GLU A 173 -2.45 23.84 12.71
C GLU A 173 -1.25 24.78 12.76
N GLU A 174 -1.41 26.00 13.30
CA GLU A 174 -0.32 26.96 13.48
C GLU A 174 0.75 26.44 14.45
N LYS A 175 0.36 25.80 15.55
CA LYS A 175 1.31 25.15 16.47
C LYS A 175 2.05 23.99 15.83
N ALA A 176 1.35 23.13 15.09
CA ALA A 176 1.97 22.01 14.39
C ALA A 176 2.94 22.50 13.29
N GLU A 177 2.59 23.56 12.56
CA GLU A 177 3.45 24.16 11.57
C GLU A 177 4.66 24.86 12.21
N ALA A 178 4.47 25.59 13.31
CA ALA A 178 5.56 26.19 14.06
C ALA A 178 6.52 25.14 14.63
N GLU A 179 6.01 24.03 15.15
CA GLU A 179 6.83 22.90 15.63
C GLU A 179 7.60 22.24 14.48
N ARG A 180 6.96 22.06 13.31
CA ARG A 180 7.63 21.54 12.10
C ARG A 180 8.77 22.45 11.66
N ILE A 181 8.53 23.77 11.57
CA ILE A 181 9.54 24.76 11.20
C ILE A 181 10.67 24.80 12.25
N ALA A 182 10.35 24.74 13.54
CA ALA A 182 11.34 24.72 14.61
C ALA A 182 12.21 23.47 14.56
N LYS A 183 11.60 22.30 14.31
CA LYS A 183 12.32 21.03 14.14
C LYS A 183 13.20 21.05 12.89
N GLU A 184 12.71 21.55 11.76
CA GLU A 184 13.52 21.68 10.55
C GLU A 184 14.71 22.62 10.75
N LYS A 185 14.53 23.74 11.47
CA LYS A 185 15.62 24.65 11.82
C LYS A 185 16.63 23.99 12.76
N ALA A 186 16.17 23.29 13.80
CA ALA A 186 17.05 22.57 14.72
C ALA A 186 17.85 21.48 14.01
N ASP A 187 17.20 20.68 13.15
CA ASP A 187 17.86 19.64 12.34
C ASP A 187 18.90 20.26 11.37
N ARG A 188 18.60 21.44 10.80
CA ARG A 188 19.54 22.16 9.92
C ARG A 188 20.75 22.66 10.71
N GLU A 189 20.54 23.29 11.86
CA GLU A 189 21.62 23.75 12.73
C GLU A 189 22.48 22.58 13.24
N GLU A 190 21.87 21.45 13.60
CA GLU A 190 22.60 20.24 13.99
C GLU A 190 23.43 19.68 12.84
N ARG A 191 22.85 19.61 11.62
CA ARG A 191 23.59 19.20 10.42
C ARG A 191 24.75 20.14 10.10
N GLU A 192 24.56 21.45 10.23
CA GLU A 192 25.62 22.43 10.03
C GLU A 192 26.74 22.27 11.06
N ARG A 193 26.40 22.09 12.35
CA ARG A 193 27.39 21.80 13.41
C ARG A 193 28.14 20.51 13.13
N MET A 194 27.43 19.44 12.76
CA MET A 194 28.03 18.16 12.39
C MET A 194 28.93 18.29 11.16
N GLN A 195 28.56 19.10 10.16
CA GLN A 195 29.41 19.33 8.98
C GLN A 195 30.69 20.06 9.36
N VAL A 196 30.59 21.12 10.16
CA VAL A 196 31.76 21.88 10.63
C VAL A 196 32.67 21.01 11.50
N GLU A 197 32.09 20.21 12.40
CA GLU A 197 32.86 19.29 13.24
C GLU A 197 33.50 18.16 12.43
N ASN A 198 32.77 17.54 11.49
CA ASN A 198 33.32 16.52 10.60
C ASN A 198 34.43 17.09 9.70
N GLU A 199 34.31 18.33 9.22
CA GLU A 199 35.35 18.98 8.44
C GLU A 199 36.60 19.25 9.30
N ARG A 200 36.43 19.71 10.54
CA ARG A 200 37.55 19.88 11.48
C ARG A 200 38.23 18.54 11.78
N LEU A 201 37.47 17.49 12.04
CA LEU A 201 38.00 16.15 12.29
C LEU A 201 38.70 15.56 11.07
N ARG A 202 38.22 15.83 9.85
CA ARG A 202 38.92 15.46 8.62
C ARG A 202 40.24 16.20 8.50
N LYS A 203 40.28 17.52 8.72
CA LYS A 203 41.53 18.29 8.71
C LYS A 203 42.51 17.79 9.78
N GLU A 204 42.05 17.55 11.00
CA GLU A 204 42.89 17.01 12.07
C GLU A 204 43.39 15.59 11.76
N SER A 205 42.56 14.74 11.14
CA SER A 205 42.95 13.40 10.70
C SER A 205 43.95 13.45 9.55
N GLU A 206 43.75 14.33 8.57
CA GLU A 206 44.67 14.55 7.46
C GLU A 206 46.01 15.10 7.95
N GLU A 207 46.01 16.05 8.88
CA GLU A 207 47.22 16.56 9.53
C GLU A 207 47.95 15.46 10.32
N LYS A 208 47.22 14.66 11.12
CA LYS A 208 47.78 13.50 11.84
C LYS A 208 48.34 12.45 10.88
N GLU A 209 47.66 12.16 9.77
CA GLU A 209 48.14 11.21 8.77
C GLU A 209 49.38 11.75 8.05
N GLN A 210 49.43 13.04 7.73
CA GLN A 210 50.61 13.68 7.16
C GLN A 210 51.79 13.69 8.13
N LEU A 211 51.56 13.99 9.41
CA LEU A 211 52.56 13.91 10.47
C LEU A 211 53.08 12.47 10.62
N LEU A 212 52.18 11.48 10.67
CA LEU A 212 52.54 10.08 10.78
C LEU A 212 53.27 9.57 9.53
N LYS A 213 52.90 10.04 8.33
CA LYS A 213 53.65 9.76 7.09
C LYS A 213 55.05 10.37 7.13
N LYS A 214 55.19 11.62 7.56
CA LYS A 214 56.50 12.27 7.73
C LYS A 214 57.36 11.55 8.77
N GLU A 215 56.77 11.15 9.90
CA GLU A 215 57.46 10.38 10.94
C GLU A 215 57.87 8.99 10.45
N ARG A 216 57.01 8.31 9.68
CA ARG A 216 57.33 7.03 9.02
C ARG A 216 58.44 7.20 7.98
N GLU A 217 58.42 8.26 7.18
CA GLU A 217 59.48 8.54 6.21
C GLU A 217 60.81 8.89 6.90
N GLU A 218 60.78 9.65 8.00
CA GLU A 218 61.97 9.94 8.80
C GLU A 218 62.52 8.70 9.49
N THR A 219 61.66 7.86 10.07
CA THR A 219 62.08 6.60 10.69
C THR A 219 62.65 5.63 9.66
N VAL A 220 62.03 5.50 8.48
CA VAL A 220 62.59 4.68 7.38
C VAL A 220 63.93 5.23 6.88
N LYS A 221 64.09 6.57 6.77
CA LYS A 221 65.38 7.19 6.41
C LYS A 221 66.44 6.94 7.47
N ARG A 222 66.11 7.10 8.76
CA ARG A 222 67.03 6.82 9.88
C ARG A 222 67.41 5.34 9.94
N GLU A 223 66.47 4.43 9.72
CA GLU A 223 66.76 2.99 9.64
C GLU A 223 67.62 2.65 8.43
N ALA A 224 67.37 3.24 7.26
CA ALA A 224 68.20 3.05 6.08
C ALA A 224 69.64 3.58 6.29
N GLU A 225 69.78 4.74 6.93
CA GLU A 225 71.08 5.33 7.28
C GLU A 225 71.82 4.47 8.33
N GLN A 226 71.12 4.00 9.36
CA GLN A 226 71.70 3.07 10.35
C GLN A 226 72.11 1.74 9.71
N ARG A 227 71.28 1.18 8.82
CA ARG A 227 71.63 -0.04 8.07
C ARG A 227 72.85 0.18 7.18
N ALA A 228 72.97 1.32 6.51
CA ALA A 228 74.15 1.66 5.72
C ALA A 228 75.41 1.81 6.57
N ILE A 229 75.30 2.39 7.77
CA ILE A 229 76.42 2.51 8.72
C ILE A 229 76.84 1.15 9.26
N VAL A 230 75.88 0.28 9.60
CA VAL A 230 76.14 -1.09 10.07
C VAL A 230 76.77 -1.93 8.95
N GLU A 231 76.25 -1.87 7.73
CA GLU A 231 76.80 -2.61 6.58
C GLU A 231 78.21 -2.11 6.21
N ALA A 232 78.47 -0.81 6.30
CA ALA A 232 79.81 -0.24 6.10
C ALA A 232 80.80 -0.68 7.20
N ARG A 233 80.35 -0.79 8.46
CA ARG A 233 81.16 -1.34 9.56
C ARG A 233 81.40 -2.84 9.39
N GLU A 234 80.42 -3.62 8.97
CA GLU A 234 80.60 -5.04 8.67
C GLU A 234 81.56 -5.28 7.51
N LYS A 235 81.49 -4.49 6.43
CA LYS A 235 82.46 -4.60 5.33
C LYS A 235 83.88 -4.24 5.77
N LYS A 236 84.06 -3.22 6.63
CA LYS A 236 85.37 -2.90 7.22
C LYS A 236 85.88 -4.01 8.13
N LEU A 237 85.02 -4.57 8.98
CA LEU A 237 85.38 -5.66 9.90
C LEU A 237 85.73 -6.94 9.14
N ARG A 238 84.99 -7.28 8.08
CA ARG A 238 85.32 -8.41 7.19
C ARG A 238 86.63 -8.21 6.45
N ALA A 239 86.92 -7.00 5.97
CA ALA A 239 88.20 -6.69 5.34
C ALA A 239 89.39 -6.76 6.33
N GLU A 240 89.21 -6.33 7.58
CA GLU A 240 90.21 -6.51 8.65
C GLU A 240 90.38 -7.98 9.08
N GLN A 241 89.30 -8.76 9.10
CA GLN A 241 89.37 -10.19 9.40
C GLN A 241 90.01 -10.99 8.26
N ASP A 242 89.71 -10.67 7.00
CA ASP A 242 90.32 -11.32 5.83
C ASP A 242 91.82 -10.99 5.70
N THR A 243 92.24 -9.78 6.10
CA THR A 243 93.67 -9.43 6.13
C THR A 243 94.42 -10.09 7.29
N LYS A 244 93.78 -10.28 8.45
CA LYS A 244 94.35 -11.09 9.56
C LYS A 244 94.42 -12.58 9.23
N LEU A 245 93.36 -13.15 8.63
CA LEU A 245 93.32 -14.55 8.21
C LEU A 245 94.33 -14.86 7.09
N LYS A 246 94.60 -13.91 6.18
CA LYS A 246 95.67 -14.08 5.17
C LYS A 246 97.06 -14.09 5.81
N LYS A 247 97.34 -13.21 6.78
CA LYS A 247 98.63 -13.19 7.49
C LYS A 247 98.85 -14.43 8.35
N GLU A 248 97.79 -14.95 9.00
CA GLU A 248 97.87 -16.18 9.79
C GLU A 248 98.04 -17.44 8.91
N ARG A 249 97.45 -17.44 7.70
CA ARG A 249 97.65 -18.53 6.71
C ARG A 249 99.06 -18.52 6.13
N GLU A 250 99.64 -17.36 5.84
CA GLU A 250 101.02 -17.25 5.35
C GLU A 250 102.07 -17.65 6.41
N GLU A 251 101.81 -17.39 7.70
CA GLU A 251 102.66 -17.88 8.79
C GLU A 251 102.51 -19.39 9.04
N ARG A 252 101.27 -19.93 8.98
CA ARG A 252 101.04 -21.38 9.06
C ARG A 252 101.68 -22.15 7.91
N GLU A 253 101.59 -21.64 6.68
CA GLU A 253 102.16 -22.30 5.49
C GLU A 253 103.71 -22.30 5.51
N ARG A 254 104.35 -21.31 6.14
CA ARG A 254 105.81 -21.33 6.39
C ARG A 254 106.21 -22.37 7.44
N LEU A 255 105.47 -22.47 8.54
CA LEU A 255 105.70 -23.46 9.60
C LEU A 255 105.44 -24.89 9.14
N GLU A 256 104.43 -25.11 8.29
CA GLU A 256 104.05 -26.44 7.80
C GLU A 256 105.04 -26.98 6.74
N ASN A 257 105.67 -26.11 5.96
CA ASN A 257 106.72 -26.47 5.00
C ASN A 257 108.08 -26.79 5.68
N GLU A 258 108.39 -26.16 6.82
CA GLU A 258 109.60 -26.48 7.59
C GLU A 258 109.48 -27.82 8.35
N LEU A 259 108.27 -28.16 8.83
CA LEU A 259 108.00 -29.44 9.50
C LEU A 259 107.89 -30.62 8.52
N LYS A 260 107.37 -30.43 7.30
CA LYS A 260 107.36 -31.47 6.25
C LYS A 260 108.76 -31.85 5.76
N ALA A 261 109.68 -30.90 5.65
CA ALA A 261 111.05 -31.19 5.22
C ALA A 261 111.86 -32.01 6.24
N LYS A 262 111.57 -31.87 7.55
CA LYS A 262 112.19 -32.70 8.60
C LYS A 262 111.54 -34.09 8.74
N ALA A 263 110.23 -34.20 8.53
CA ALA A 263 109.52 -35.48 8.60
C ALA A 263 109.85 -36.45 7.44
N ASP A 264 110.11 -35.94 6.22
CA ASP A 264 110.45 -36.79 5.06
C ASP A 264 111.89 -37.35 5.10
N ALA A 265 112.79 -36.76 5.89
CA ALA A 265 114.15 -37.26 6.09
C ALA A 265 114.19 -38.45 7.09
N GLU A 266 113.41 -38.40 8.17
CA GLU A 266 113.34 -39.49 9.16
C GLU A 266 112.51 -40.70 8.69
N ALA A 267 111.50 -40.47 7.83
CA ALA A 267 110.65 -41.55 7.32
C ALA A 267 111.35 -42.50 6.32
N LYS A 268 112.43 -42.07 5.66
CA LYS A 268 113.21 -42.91 4.74
C LYS A 268 114.16 -43.86 5.46
N GLU A 269 114.70 -43.48 6.61
CA GLU A 269 115.63 -44.32 7.38
C GLU A 269 114.89 -45.43 8.14
N LYS A 270 113.70 -45.14 8.68
CA LYS A 270 112.88 -46.11 9.42
C LYS A 270 112.35 -47.27 8.55
N ARG A 271 112.10 -47.03 7.25
CA ARG A 271 111.58 -48.04 6.31
C ARG A 271 112.62 -49.07 5.83
N ARG A 272 113.92 -48.80 5.97
CA ARG A 272 114.98 -49.78 5.62
C ARG A 272 115.16 -50.82 6.71
N ILE A 273 115.04 -50.43 7.98
CA ILE A 273 115.25 -51.32 9.15
C ILE A 273 114.07 -52.30 9.31
N GLU A 274 112.84 -51.87 9.03
CA GLU A 274 111.63 -52.71 9.19
C GLU A 274 111.47 -53.80 8.10
N MET A 275 112.16 -53.66 6.97
CA MET A 275 112.10 -54.61 5.85
C MET A 275 113.07 -55.80 6.03
N GLU A 276 114.15 -55.63 6.81
CA GLU A 276 115.12 -56.71 7.12
C GLU A 276 114.61 -57.65 8.23
N GLU A 277 113.80 -57.17 9.19
CA GLU A 277 113.25 -58.02 10.26
C GLU A 277 112.15 -58.99 9.78
N ARG A 278 111.37 -58.62 8.74
CA ARG A 278 110.28 -59.46 8.20
C ARG A 278 110.72 -60.74 7.47
N ILE A 279 112.00 -60.85 7.10
CA ILE A 279 112.54 -62.00 6.35
C ILE A 279 113.04 -63.11 7.30
N ALA A 280 113.38 -62.79 8.55
CA ALA A 280 113.86 -63.76 9.54
C ALA A 280 112.74 -64.62 10.18
N GLU A 281 111.48 -64.17 10.14
CA GLU A 281 110.34 -64.86 10.77
C GLU A 281 109.73 -66.03 9.97
N ARG A 282 109.99 -66.14 8.66
CA ARG A 282 109.28 -67.09 7.75
C ARG A 282 109.96 -68.46 7.58
N ALA A 283 111.12 -68.67 8.19
CA ALA A 283 111.86 -69.94 8.18
C ALA A 283 111.32 -71.10 9.09
N PRO A 284 110.47 -70.91 10.13
CA PRO A 284 110.04 -71.99 11.04
C PRO A 284 108.91 -72.89 10.50
N ASP A 285 107.91 -72.39 9.79
CA ASP A 285 106.65 -73.15 9.69
C ASP A 285 106.56 -74.10 8.49
N LYS A 286 107.47 -73.95 7.52
CA LYS A 286 107.57 -74.86 6.36
C LYS A 286 108.01 -76.29 6.74
N LYS A 287 108.92 -76.42 7.71
CA LYS A 287 109.42 -77.72 8.20
C LYS A 287 108.37 -78.51 8.96
N LYS A 288 107.46 -77.85 9.69
CA LYS A 288 106.41 -78.51 10.48
C LYS A 288 105.28 -79.07 9.60
N LEU A 289 104.96 -78.41 8.49
CA LEU A 289 103.97 -78.88 7.52
C LEU A 289 104.44 -80.12 6.72
N GLU A 290 105.76 -80.22 6.48
CA GLU A 290 106.37 -81.38 5.82
C GLU A 290 106.28 -82.66 6.69
N VAL A 291 106.55 -82.53 8.00
CA VAL A 291 106.39 -83.62 8.98
C VAL A 291 104.93 -84.09 9.06
N PHE A 292 103.97 -83.17 8.99
CA PHE A 292 102.55 -83.51 9.02
C PHE A 292 102.11 -84.33 7.79
N ALA A 293 102.56 -83.96 6.59
CA ALA A 293 102.24 -84.72 5.38
C ALA A 293 102.80 -86.16 5.41
N LEU A 294 104.02 -86.36 5.92
CA LEU A 294 104.64 -87.68 6.07
C LEU A 294 103.86 -88.60 7.03
N SER A 295 103.27 -88.03 8.09
CA SER A 295 102.50 -88.81 9.06
C SER A 295 101.21 -89.43 8.49
N ILE A 296 100.64 -88.82 7.45
CA ILE A 296 99.39 -89.28 6.80
C ILE A 296 99.66 -90.44 5.84
N GLU A 297 100.81 -90.45 5.16
CA GLU A 297 101.22 -91.56 4.28
C GLU A 297 101.65 -92.81 5.07
N GLY A 298 102.06 -92.66 6.33
CA GLY A 298 102.62 -93.74 7.17
C GLY A 298 101.61 -94.60 7.95
N ILE A 299 100.31 -94.45 7.75
CA ILE A 299 99.29 -95.18 8.54
C ILE A 299 99.21 -96.65 8.10
N VAL A 300 99.55 -97.57 9.02
CA VAL A 300 99.49 -99.02 8.83
C VAL A 300 98.03 -99.50 8.98
N LEU A 301 97.48 -100.12 7.93
CA LEU A 301 96.09 -100.61 7.90
C LEU A 301 96.00 -102.11 8.28
N PRO A 302 94.95 -102.54 9.00
CA PRO A 302 94.81 -103.92 9.48
C PRO A 302 94.44 -104.92 8.38
N GLU A 303 94.94 -106.15 8.47
CA GLU A 303 94.57 -107.25 7.57
C GLU A 303 93.16 -107.77 7.86
N MET A 304 92.28 -107.77 6.85
CA MET A 304 90.90 -108.25 6.96
C MET A 304 90.67 -109.49 6.08
N LYS A 305 89.97 -110.48 6.62
CA LYS A 305 89.71 -111.78 5.96
C LYS A 305 88.53 -111.76 4.97
N SER A 306 87.56 -110.86 5.15
CA SER A 306 86.39 -110.72 4.25
C SER A 306 86.72 -109.91 2.99
N LYS A 307 86.19 -110.32 1.82
CA LYS A 307 86.33 -109.57 0.55
C LYS A 307 85.72 -108.16 0.64
N GLU A 308 84.61 -108.00 1.37
CA GLU A 308 83.96 -106.69 1.55
C GLU A 308 84.81 -105.75 2.41
N ALA A 309 85.44 -106.29 3.46
CA ALA A 309 86.30 -105.52 4.35
C ALA A 309 87.61 -105.07 3.67
N LYS A 310 88.17 -105.88 2.77
CA LYS A 310 89.34 -105.48 1.96
C LYS A 310 89.07 -104.24 1.12
N LYS A 311 87.87 -104.15 0.53
CA LYS A 311 87.47 -103.02 -0.30
C LYS A 311 87.38 -101.71 0.50
N ILE A 312 86.85 -101.76 1.72
CA ILE A 312 86.76 -100.60 2.63
C ILE A 312 88.16 -100.09 3.02
N VAL A 313 89.09 -101.00 3.30
CA VAL A 313 90.48 -100.66 3.64
C VAL A 313 91.20 -100.01 2.45
N GLU A 314 90.92 -100.47 1.23
CA GLU A 314 91.50 -99.92 0.01
C GLU A 314 90.93 -98.51 -0.32
N ASP A 315 89.63 -98.30 -0.14
CA ASP A 315 88.99 -96.98 -0.28
C ASP A 315 89.53 -95.98 0.76
N ALA A 316 89.73 -96.41 2.01
CA ALA A 316 90.33 -95.60 3.08
C ALA A 316 91.77 -95.16 2.74
N LYS A 317 92.58 -96.06 2.13
CA LYS A 317 93.94 -95.75 1.67
C LYS A 317 93.95 -94.66 0.58
N SER A 318 92.98 -94.68 -0.33
CA SER A 318 92.84 -93.64 -1.36
C SER A 318 92.53 -92.27 -0.77
N LEU A 319 91.64 -92.20 0.22
CA LEU A 319 91.28 -90.95 0.90
C LEU A 319 92.45 -90.34 1.67
N LEU A 320 93.20 -91.16 2.43
CA LEU A 320 94.39 -90.71 3.15
C LEU A 320 95.46 -90.14 2.20
N SER A 321 95.67 -90.78 1.05
CA SER A 321 96.61 -90.30 0.02
C SER A 321 96.21 -88.95 -0.57
N LYS A 322 94.92 -88.71 -0.82
CA LYS A 322 94.42 -87.41 -1.30
C LYS A 322 94.67 -86.29 -0.29
N THR A 323 94.50 -86.57 1.00
CA THR A 323 94.75 -85.61 2.08
C THR A 323 96.23 -85.20 2.16
N ALA A 324 97.16 -86.16 2.03
CA ALA A 324 98.58 -85.86 2.00
C ALA A 324 98.98 -84.95 0.82
N VAL A 325 98.40 -85.16 -0.36
CA VAL A 325 98.64 -84.32 -1.55
C VAL A 325 98.14 -82.88 -1.34
N TYR A 326 96.99 -82.70 -0.69
CA TYR A 326 96.44 -81.37 -0.40
C TYR A 326 97.37 -80.54 0.49
N VAL A 327 97.92 -81.14 1.56
CA VAL A 327 98.85 -80.47 2.48
C VAL A 327 100.11 -79.98 1.74
N ARG A 328 100.69 -80.81 0.85
CA ARG A 328 101.83 -80.40 0.02
C ARG A 328 101.49 -79.25 -0.95
N GLY A 329 100.26 -79.17 -1.43
CA GLY A 329 99.80 -78.12 -2.34
C GLY A 329 99.80 -76.73 -1.71
N GLN A 330 99.30 -76.61 -0.48
CA GLN A 330 99.20 -75.31 0.23
C GLN A 330 100.56 -74.76 0.66
N MET A 331 101.58 -75.60 0.84
CA MET A 331 102.95 -75.18 1.17
C MET A 331 103.63 -74.32 0.08
N LYS A 332 103.13 -74.29 -1.17
CA LYS A 332 103.68 -73.44 -2.23
C LYS A 332 103.30 -71.96 -2.09
N ASN A 333 102.25 -71.67 -1.34
CA ASN A 333 101.71 -70.32 -1.17
C ASN A 333 102.23 -69.63 0.10
N LEU A 334 103.24 -70.22 0.75
CA LEU A 334 103.84 -69.81 2.04
C LEU A 334 105.29 -69.32 1.85
#